data_AF-A0A0T5VJZ5-F1
#
_entry.id   AF-A0A0T5VJZ5-F1
#
_cell.length_a   1.000
_cell.length_b   1.000
_cell.length_c   1.000
_cell.angle_alpha   90.00
_cell.angle_beta   90.00
_cell.angle_gamma   90.00
#
_symmetry.space_group_name_H-M   'P 1'
#
loop_
_entity.id
_entity.type
_entity.pdbx_description
1 polymer ?
#
loop_
_entity_poly.entity_id
_entity_poly.type
_entity_poly.pdbx_seq_one_letter_code
_entity_poly.pdbx_strand_id
1 'polypeptide(L)'
;MNTKRPLLYLFTVLISSALALPACGQSSSNKTLEQGNLKSKDSTQTTPKDLNKLLGDLKTSMISYMQNAQPSYTIDDINSCETILKQYLADMLTSKNKKAGMKIVKKTILTLNKLNNKTQETLIETGEREQIAEIINLAASRKGYNSADEDITEEWRQW
;
A
#
# COMPACT_ATOMS: atom_id res chain seq x y z
N MET A 1 -18.84 -27.05 -0.54
CA MET A 1 -19.88 -26.41 0.30
C MET A 1 -19.25 -25.19 0.94
N ASN A 2 -19.49 -24.00 0.37
CA ASN A 2 -18.96 -22.72 0.85
C ASN A 2 -20.12 -21.92 1.44
N THR A 3 -20.21 -21.87 2.77
CA THR A 3 -21.20 -21.04 3.48
C THR A 3 -20.64 -19.64 3.69
N LYS A 4 -21.14 -18.67 2.92
CA LYS A 4 -20.97 -17.24 3.23
C LYS A 4 -21.87 -16.90 4.42
N ARG A 5 -21.32 -16.33 5.49
CA ARG A 5 -22.09 -15.80 6.62
C ARG A 5 -22.38 -14.31 6.37
N PRO A 6 -23.63 -13.83 6.55
CA PRO A 6 -23.94 -12.41 6.47
C PRO A 6 -23.69 -11.71 7.81
N LEU A 7 -23.02 -10.55 7.79
CA LEU A 7 -22.84 -9.68 8.94
C LEU A 7 -24.03 -8.69 8.99
N LEU A 8 -24.97 -8.96 9.89
CA LEU A 8 -26.09 -8.08 10.22
C LEU A 8 -25.72 -7.32 11.50
N TYR A 9 -25.47 -6.01 11.39
CA TYR A 9 -25.51 -5.11 12.54
C TYR A 9 -26.34 -3.88 12.20
N LEU A 10 -27.59 -3.95 12.65
CA LEU A 10 -28.52 -2.84 12.84
C LEU A 10 -28.29 -2.27 14.24
N PHE A 11 -27.93 -1.00 14.35
CA PHE A 11 -28.26 -0.19 15.53
C PHE A 11 -28.65 1.21 15.07
N THR A 12 -29.95 1.43 15.04
CA THR A 12 -30.62 2.74 14.98
C THR A 12 -30.63 3.37 16.37
N VAL A 13 -30.46 4.69 16.47
CA VAL A 13 -31.48 5.67 16.94
C VAL A 13 -30.80 7.00 17.32
N LEU A 14 -31.46 8.06 16.88
CA LEU A 14 -31.19 9.48 17.01
C LEU A 14 -31.37 10.00 18.44
N ILE A 15 -30.60 11.03 18.82
CA ILE A 15 -31.07 12.05 19.76
C ILE A 15 -30.73 13.43 19.19
N SER A 16 -31.78 14.17 18.81
CA SER A 16 -31.76 15.61 18.54
C SER A 16 -32.27 16.35 19.78
N SER A 17 -31.62 17.45 20.15
CA SER A 17 -32.26 18.52 20.92
C SER A 17 -31.56 19.84 20.62
N ALA A 18 -32.36 20.80 20.16
CA ALA A 18 -32.00 22.16 19.77
C ALA A 18 -32.27 23.18 20.89
N LEU A 19 -32.01 24.46 20.56
CA LEU A 19 -32.31 25.74 21.26
C LEU A 19 -31.22 26.25 22.21
N ALA A 20 -30.86 27.54 22.27
CA ALA A 20 -31.09 28.73 21.43
C ALA A 20 -30.08 29.83 21.85
N LEU A 21 -29.87 30.83 21.00
CA LEU A 21 -28.97 31.99 21.14
C LEU A 21 -29.41 32.98 22.23
N PRO A 22 -28.51 33.90 22.63
CA PRO A 22 -28.84 35.31 22.53
C PRO A 22 -27.80 36.14 21.76
N ALA A 23 -28.32 37.05 20.94
CA ALA A 23 -27.61 38.10 20.24
C ALA A 23 -27.69 39.43 21.01
N CYS A 24 -26.62 40.24 20.91
CA CYS A 24 -26.52 41.71 21.02
C CYS A 24 -25.02 42.04 20.79
N GLY A 25 -24.54 43.00 20.01
CA GLY A 25 -25.12 44.06 19.18
C GLY A 25 -24.03 45.13 18.94
N GLN A 26 -23.84 45.57 17.67
CA GLN A 26 -23.26 46.84 17.17
C GLN A 26 -21.78 47.20 17.48
N SER A 27 -21.02 48.02 16.73
CA SER A 27 -21.00 48.54 15.34
C SER A 27 -19.69 49.35 15.16
N SER A 28 -19.14 49.37 13.94
CA SER A 28 -18.28 50.41 13.30
C SER A 28 -16.81 50.62 13.71
N SER A 29 -15.87 50.29 12.79
CA SER A 29 -15.13 51.28 11.95
C SER A 29 -13.80 50.76 11.36
N ASN A 30 -13.69 50.84 10.03
CA ASN A 30 -12.55 51.20 9.16
C ASN A 30 -11.14 50.53 9.21
N LYS A 31 -10.78 50.05 7.99
CA LYS A 31 -9.49 50.16 7.25
C LYS A 31 -8.27 49.27 7.58
N THR A 32 -8.02 48.37 6.61
CA THR A 32 -6.79 48.23 5.80
C THR A 32 -5.52 47.56 6.36
N LEU A 33 -5.16 46.45 5.66
CA LEU A 33 -3.85 45.81 5.40
C LEU A 33 -2.86 45.56 6.55
N GLU A 34 -2.54 44.29 6.80
CA GLU A 34 -1.29 43.63 6.38
C GLU A 34 -1.24 42.18 6.88
N GLN A 35 -0.76 41.31 5.98
CA GLN A 35 0.03 40.09 6.20
C GLN A 35 -0.50 38.89 7.00
N GLY A 36 -0.37 37.74 6.31
CA GLY A 36 -0.06 36.46 6.95
C GLY A 36 -1.21 35.46 6.93
N ASN A 37 -1.38 34.74 5.83
CA ASN A 37 -2.05 33.44 5.93
C ASN A 37 -1.27 32.38 5.15
N LEU A 38 -0.72 31.46 5.94
CA LEU A 38 -0.07 30.22 5.53
C LEU A 38 -0.95 29.46 4.53
N LYS A 39 -0.46 29.31 3.31
CA LYS A 39 -0.82 28.13 2.51
C LYS A 39 0.23 27.07 2.78
N SER A 40 -0.11 26.18 3.70
CA SER A 40 0.56 24.91 3.95
C SER A 40 0.59 24.11 2.65
N LYS A 41 1.68 24.26 1.90
CA LYS A 41 2.06 23.33 0.85
C LYS A 41 2.97 22.32 1.56
N ASP A 42 2.38 21.33 2.20
CA ASP A 42 3.11 20.11 2.56
C ASP A 42 3.35 19.35 1.25
N SER A 43 4.30 19.87 0.48
CA SER A 43 5.04 19.08 -0.48
C SER A 43 6.02 18.27 0.34
N THR A 44 5.60 17.08 0.78
CA THR A 44 6.54 16.07 1.24
C THR A 44 7.39 15.70 0.02
N GLN A 45 8.50 16.40 -0.14
CA GLN A 45 9.48 16.17 -1.19
C GLN A 45 10.29 14.95 -0.76
N THR A 46 9.68 13.77 -0.88
CA THR A 46 10.34 12.49 -0.61
C THR A 46 11.34 12.25 -1.74
N THR A 47 12.59 11.95 -1.39
CA THR A 47 13.58 11.47 -2.35
C THR A 47 13.01 10.29 -3.14
N PRO A 48 13.31 10.15 -4.45
CA PRO A 48 12.83 9.01 -5.23
C PRO A 48 13.29 7.70 -4.58
N LYS A 49 12.34 6.90 -4.08
CA LYS A 49 12.65 5.64 -3.40
C LYS A 49 13.39 4.68 -4.33
N ASP A 50 14.56 4.19 -3.97
CA ASP A 50 15.30 3.24 -4.81
C ASP A 50 14.67 1.83 -4.70
N LEU A 51 14.26 1.26 -5.84
CA LEU A 51 13.65 -0.07 -5.91
C LEU A 51 14.62 -1.17 -5.47
N ASN A 52 15.93 -1.03 -5.75
CA ASN A 52 16.93 -2.00 -5.30
C ASN A 52 17.11 -1.93 -3.78
N LYS A 53 17.05 -0.72 -3.22
CA LYS A 53 17.09 -0.54 -1.77
C LYS A 53 15.86 -1.17 -1.12
N LEU A 54 14.65 -0.90 -1.63
CA LEU A 54 13.41 -1.50 -1.11
C LEU A 54 13.45 -3.03 -1.13
N LEU A 55 13.98 -3.62 -2.21
CA LEU A 55 14.16 -5.07 -2.29
C LEU A 55 15.16 -5.60 -1.26
N GLY A 56 16.27 -4.89 -1.03
CA GLY A 56 17.25 -5.23 0.00
C GLY A 56 16.70 -5.09 1.42
N ASP A 57 15.91 -4.05 1.67
CA ASP A 57 15.22 -3.81 2.94
C ASP A 57 14.21 -4.95 3.21
N LEU A 58 13.40 -5.35 2.21
CA LEU A 58 12.48 -6.49 2.30
C LEU A 58 13.20 -7.78 2.67
N LYS A 59 14.27 -8.12 1.94
CA LYS A 59 15.06 -9.32 2.24
C LYS A 59 15.60 -9.31 3.66
N THR A 60 16.08 -8.15 4.11
CA THR A 60 16.61 -7.96 5.47
C THR A 60 15.51 -8.16 6.52
N SER A 61 14.31 -7.61 6.28
CA SER A 61 13.13 -7.79 7.14
C SER A 61 12.79 -9.27 7.30
N MET A 62 12.68 -9.99 6.18
CA MET A 62 12.35 -11.42 6.18
C MET A 62 13.41 -12.26 6.92
N ILE A 63 14.70 -12.00 6.70
CA ILE A 63 15.78 -12.71 7.41
C ILE A 63 15.73 -12.42 8.91
N SER A 64 15.52 -11.15 9.29
CA SER A 64 15.43 -10.74 10.69
C SER A 64 14.24 -11.43 11.38
N TYR A 65 13.06 -11.44 10.75
CA TYR A 65 11.90 -12.15 11.28
C TYR A 65 12.19 -13.64 11.42
N MET A 66 12.77 -14.28 10.40
CA MET A 66 13.13 -15.69 10.44
C MET A 66 14.03 -16.05 11.63
N GLN A 67 15.04 -15.21 11.91
CA GLN A 67 15.96 -15.41 13.05
C GLN A 67 15.27 -15.25 14.41
N ASN A 68 14.31 -14.33 14.52
CA ASN A 68 13.66 -14.02 15.79
C ASN A 68 12.46 -14.93 16.09
N ALA A 69 11.65 -15.26 15.07
CA ALA A 69 10.39 -15.97 15.22
C ALA A 69 10.46 -17.46 14.84
N GLN A 70 11.54 -17.89 14.16
CA GLN A 70 11.74 -19.29 13.71
C GLN A 70 10.52 -19.87 12.96
N PRO A 71 10.00 -19.19 11.93
CA PRO A 71 8.90 -19.69 11.11
C PRO A 71 9.32 -20.90 10.27
N SER A 72 8.37 -21.57 9.62
CA SER A 72 8.63 -22.78 8.83
C SER A 72 9.32 -22.54 7.49
N TYR A 73 9.40 -21.30 7.02
CA TYR A 73 10.07 -20.99 5.75
C TYR A 73 11.60 -20.93 5.90
N THR A 74 12.29 -21.08 4.78
CA THR A 74 13.76 -21.15 4.72
C THR A 74 14.37 -19.94 4.02
N ILE A 75 15.69 -19.78 4.12
CA ILE A 75 16.45 -18.81 3.30
C ILE A 75 16.20 -19.01 1.80
N ASP A 76 16.00 -20.24 1.34
CA ASP A 76 15.71 -20.51 -0.08
C ASP A 76 14.33 -19.98 -0.50
N ASP A 77 13.35 -20.00 0.41
CA ASP A 77 12.04 -19.41 0.15
C ASP A 77 12.14 -17.86 0.11
N ILE A 78 12.95 -17.25 0.98
CA ILE A 78 13.25 -15.79 0.92
C ILE A 78 13.94 -15.45 -0.41
N ASN A 79 14.95 -16.22 -0.81
CA ASN A 79 15.66 -16.02 -2.08
C ASN A 79 14.70 -16.19 -3.27
N SER A 80 13.76 -17.14 -3.19
CA SER A 80 12.73 -17.32 -4.21
C SER A 80 11.81 -16.09 -4.33
N CYS A 81 11.40 -15.50 -3.20
CA CYS A 81 10.65 -14.25 -3.17
C CYS A 81 11.43 -13.11 -3.85
N GLU A 82 12.70 -12.94 -3.47
CA GLU A 82 13.59 -11.94 -4.08
C GLU A 82 13.73 -12.13 -5.59
N THR A 83 13.93 -13.37 -6.05
CA THR A 83 14.03 -13.69 -7.48
C THR A 83 12.75 -13.35 -8.24
N ILE A 84 11.57 -13.65 -7.68
CA ILE A 84 10.29 -13.29 -8.30
C ILE A 84 10.18 -11.76 -8.47
N LEU A 85 10.57 -10.99 -7.46
CA LEU A 85 10.52 -9.53 -7.52
C LEU A 85 11.58 -8.95 -8.48
N LYS A 86 12.79 -9.51 -8.52
CA LYS A 86 13.80 -9.13 -9.53
C LYS A 86 13.31 -9.37 -10.95
N GLN A 87 12.68 -10.52 -11.20
CA GLN A 87 12.09 -10.81 -12.50
C GLN A 87 10.97 -9.84 -12.85
N TYR A 88 10.10 -9.52 -11.88
CA TYR A 88 9.07 -8.51 -12.05
C TYR A 88 9.65 -7.16 -12.49
N LEU A 89 10.70 -6.67 -11.81
CA LEU A 89 11.35 -5.40 -12.16
C LEU A 89 11.92 -5.41 -13.58
N ALA A 90 12.57 -6.50 -13.98
CA ALA A 90 13.10 -6.65 -15.34
C ALA A 90 11.99 -6.71 -16.40
N ASP A 91 10.93 -7.48 -16.16
CA ASP A 91 9.78 -7.61 -17.06
C ASP A 91 9.03 -6.27 -17.19
N MET A 92 8.81 -5.58 -16.07
CA MET A 92 8.13 -4.28 -16.03
C MET A 92 8.94 -3.18 -16.73
N LEU A 93 10.27 -3.21 -16.61
CA LEU A 93 11.14 -2.26 -17.32
C LEU A 93 10.96 -2.39 -18.84
N THR A 94 10.87 -3.61 -19.34
CA THR A 94 10.80 -3.91 -20.79
C THR A 94 9.39 -3.88 -21.37
N SER A 95 8.35 -3.82 -20.53
CA SER A 95 6.95 -3.79 -20.96
C SER A 95 6.64 -2.57 -21.85
N LYS A 96 5.79 -2.80 -22.86
CA LYS A 96 5.51 -1.81 -23.91
C LYS A 96 4.28 -0.93 -23.64
N ASN A 97 3.33 -1.39 -22.84
CA ASN A 97 2.11 -0.67 -22.53
C ASN A 97 1.46 -1.19 -21.22
N LYS A 98 0.48 -0.43 -20.70
CA LYS A 98 -0.24 -0.76 -19.46
C LYS A 98 -0.84 -2.16 -19.49
N LYS A 99 -1.44 -2.58 -20.61
CA LYS A 99 -2.04 -3.92 -20.75
C LYS A 99 -1.00 -5.04 -20.55
N ALA A 100 0.20 -4.90 -21.14
CA ALA A 100 1.29 -5.84 -20.90
C ALA A 100 1.80 -5.77 -19.46
N GLY A 101 1.93 -4.57 -18.90
CA GLY A 101 2.30 -4.35 -17.50
C GLY A 101 1.36 -5.06 -16.51
N MET A 102 0.05 -4.93 -16.67
CA MET A 102 -0.92 -5.57 -15.76
C MET A 102 -0.88 -7.11 -15.85
N LYS A 103 -0.54 -7.68 -17.02
CA LYS A 103 -0.30 -9.13 -17.12
C LYS A 103 0.93 -9.56 -16.32
N ILE A 104 1.99 -8.76 -16.32
CA ILE A 104 3.19 -9.00 -15.52
C ILE A 104 2.84 -8.93 -14.03
N VAL A 105 2.14 -7.88 -13.60
CA VAL A 105 1.68 -7.71 -12.19
C VAL A 105 0.89 -8.92 -11.73
N LYS A 106 -0.16 -9.30 -12.47
CA LYS A 106 -0.98 -10.47 -12.16
C LYS A 106 -0.14 -11.74 -12.05
N LYS A 107 0.74 -11.99 -13.02
CA LYS A 107 1.63 -13.17 -13.02
C LYS A 107 2.50 -13.18 -11.76
N THR A 108 3.09 -12.05 -11.39
CA THR A 108 3.93 -11.90 -10.20
C THR A 108 3.16 -12.21 -8.94
N ILE A 109 1.99 -11.59 -8.72
CA ILE A 109 1.17 -11.81 -7.52
C ILE A 109 0.74 -13.28 -7.42
N LEU A 110 0.28 -13.89 -8.52
CA LEU A 110 -0.09 -15.30 -8.52
C LEU A 110 1.10 -16.24 -8.24
N THR A 111 2.32 -15.84 -8.61
CA THR A 111 3.53 -16.62 -8.33
C THR A 111 3.93 -16.51 -6.86
N LEU A 112 3.85 -15.30 -6.30
CA LEU A 112 4.04 -15.06 -4.87
C LEU A 112 2.98 -15.81 -4.03
N ASN A 113 1.73 -15.92 -4.51
CA ASN A 113 0.65 -16.59 -3.76
C ASN A 113 1.00 -18.07 -3.62
N LYS A 114 1.49 -18.67 -4.70
CA LYS A 114 1.95 -20.07 -4.71
C LYS A 114 3.16 -20.28 -3.81
N LEU A 115 4.11 -19.35 -3.80
CA LEU A 115 5.27 -19.42 -2.91
C LEU A 115 4.85 -19.32 -1.44
N ASN A 116 3.96 -18.39 -1.10
CA ASN A 116 3.44 -18.26 0.25
C ASN A 116 2.65 -19.50 0.66
N ASN A 117 1.83 -20.05 -0.22
CA ASN A 117 1.09 -21.28 0.06
C ASN A 117 2.00 -22.49 0.31
N LYS A 118 3.09 -22.64 -0.47
CA LYS A 118 4.13 -23.68 -0.26
C LYS A 118 4.75 -23.61 1.14
N THR A 119 4.81 -22.41 1.71
CA THR A 119 5.37 -22.14 3.05
C THR A 119 4.29 -22.05 4.13
N GLN A 120 3.13 -22.68 3.91
CA GLN A 120 2.01 -22.70 4.85
C GLN A 120 1.54 -21.28 5.25
N GLU A 121 1.65 -20.34 4.30
CA GLU A 121 1.28 -18.93 4.44
C GLU A 121 2.13 -18.11 5.43
N THR A 122 3.27 -18.65 5.87
CA THR A 122 4.16 -18.00 6.86
C THR A 122 5.23 -17.10 6.26
N LEU A 123 5.46 -17.11 4.94
CA LEU A 123 6.56 -16.36 4.32
C LEU A 123 6.23 -14.86 4.18
N ILE A 124 4.99 -14.52 3.84
CA ILE A 124 4.54 -13.15 3.57
C ILE A 124 3.62 -12.65 4.71
N GLU A 125 4.26 -12.17 5.77
CA GLU A 125 3.63 -11.55 6.94
C GLU A 125 3.20 -10.10 6.67
N THR A 126 2.37 -9.52 7.54
CA THR A 126 1.74 -8.20 7.36
C THR A 126 2.71 -7.10 6.92
N GLY A 127 3.93 -7.04 7.46
CA GLY A 127 4.92 -6.02 7.08
C GLY A 127 5.47 -6.21 5.66
N GLU A 128 5.76 -7.46 5.29
CA GLU A 128 6.25 -7.86 3.99
C GLU A 128 5.20 -7.62 2.90
N ARG A 129 3.90 -7.75 3.23
CA ARG A 129 2.79 -7.46 2.29
C ARG A 129 2.85 -6.04 1.76
N GLU A 130 3.01 -5.08 2.66
CA GLU A 130 3.06 -3.65 2.33
C GLU A 130 4.30 -3.32 1.51
N GLN A 131 5.46 -3.87 1.89
CA GLN A 131 6.70 -3.65 1.15
C GLN A 131 6.66 -4.27 -0.26
N ILE A 132 6.09 -5.47 -0.42
CA ILE A 132 5.90 -6.11 -1.72
C ILE A 132 4.96 -5.28 -2.60
N ALA A 133 3.82 -4.84 -2.06
CA ALA A 133 2.88 -3.99 -2.78
C ALA A 133 3.54 -2.67 -3.21
N GLU A 134 4.33 -2.05 -2.31
CA GLU A 134 5.09 -0.84 -2.61
C GLU A 134 6.07 -1.02 -3.76
N ILE A 135 6.88 -2.08 -3.74
CA ILE A 135 7.85 -2.38 -4.81
C ILE A 135 7.12 -2.52 -6.16
N ILE A 136 6.00 -3.25 -6.18
CA ILE A 136 5.23 -3.50 -7.39
C ILE A 136 4.59 -2.21 -7.91
N ASN A 137 3.86 -1.49 -7.05
CA ASN A 137 3.13 -0.27 -7.41
C ASN A 137 4.08 0.86 -7.83
N LEU A 138 5.25 1.00 -7.17
CA LEU A 138 6.25 2.00 -7.52
C LEU A 138 6.90 1.72 -8.89
N ALA A 139 7.21 0.47 -9.21
CA ALA A 139 7.80 0.13 -10.50
C ALA A 139 6.81 0.38 -11.66
N ALA A 140 5.54 0.04 -11.47
CA ALA A 140 4.50 0.27 -12.46
C ALA A 140 4.15 1.75 -12.62
N SER A 141 4.15 2.54 -11.53
CA SER A 141 3.88 3.98 -11.60
C SER A 141 4.99 4.74 -12.31
N ARG A 142 6.26 4.31 -12.15
CA ARG A 142 7.41 4.80 -12.93
C ARG A 142 7.28 4.56 -14.43
N LYS A 143 6.53 3.54 -14.84
CA LYS A 143 6.17 3.27 -16.25
C LYS A 143 4.94 4.06 -16.71
N GLY A 144 4.28 4.79 -15.81
CA GLY A 144 3.03 5.51 -16.06
C GLY A 144 1.81 4.59 -16.16
N TYR A 145 1.84 3.41 -15.53
CA TYR A 145 0.75 2.44 -15.65
C TYR A 145 -0.31 2.56 -14.55
N ASN A 146 0.01 3.22 -13.44
CA ASN A 146 -0.89 3.51 -12.34
C ASN A 146 -0.51 4.86 -11.71
N SER A 147 -1.45 5.46 -10.96
CA SER A 147 -1.13 6.61 -10.12
C SER A 147 -0.30 6.18 -8.90
N ALA A 148 0.32 7.14 -8.23
CA ALA A 148 1.20 6.85 -7.09
C ALA A 148 0.46 6.23 -5.88
N ASP A 149 -0.84 6.44 -5.80
CA ASP A 149 -1.76 5.99 -4.74
C ASP A 149 -2.63 4.78 -5.14
N GLU A 150 -2.59 4.35 -6.41
CA GLU A 150 -3.35 3.19 -6.89
C GLU A 150 -2.60 1.90 -6.55
N ASP A 151 -3.23 1.01 -5.76
CA ASP A 151 -2.76 -0.34 -5.52
C ASP A 151 -3.26 -1.31 -6.59
N ILE A 152 -2.41 -1.57 -7.58
CA ILE A 152 -2.72 -2.50 -8.68
C ILE A 152 -2.53 -3.97 -8.31
N THR A 153 -2.16 -4.28 -7.06
CA THR A 153 -1.93 -5.66 -6.61
C THR A 153 -3.16 -6.30 -5.98
N GLU A 154 -4.06 -5.48 -5.41
CA GLU A 154 -5.14 -5.90 -4.51
C GLU A 154 -6.04 -6.99 -5.12
N GLU A 155 -6.41 -6.87 -6.40
CA GLU A 155 -7.31 -7.82 -7.09
C GLU A 155 -6.83 -9.28 -7.02
N TRP A 156 -5.51 -9.51 -6.92
CA TRP A 156 -4.92 -10.84 -7.01
C TRP A 156 -4.25 -11.32 -5.72
N ARG A 157 -4.11 -10.46 -4.69
CA ARG A 157 -3.48 -10.84 -3.42
C ARG A 157 -4.38 -11.84 -2.66
N GLN A 158 -3.79 -12.93 -2.18
CA GLN A 158 -4.47 -13.91 -1.33
C GLN A 158 -3.93 -13.95 0.10
N TRP A 159 -2.77 -13.34 0.33
CA TRP A 159 -2.19 -13.20 1.65
C TRP A 159 -2.82 -12.01 2.36
#